data_AF-A0A7S2P8F0-F1
#
_entry.id   AF-A0A7S2P8F0-F1
#
_cell.length_a   1.000
_cell.length_b   1.000
_cell.length_c   1.000
_cell.angle_alpha   90.00
_cell.angle_beta   90.00
_cell.angle_gamma   90.00
#
_symmetry.space_group_name_H-M   'P 1'
#
loop_
_entity.id
_entity.type
_entity.pdbx_description
1 polymer ?
#
loop_
_entity_poly.entity_id
_entity_poly.type
_entity_poly.pdbx_seq_one_letter_code
_entity_poly.pdbx_strand_id
1 'polypeptide(L)'
;TLHTTQTRAHTMVFSLPYVPANTSSWGPPKDEDINNPNNPMNKWANLPYAPYSRGDRISGRSADFTSTWKSNNDRNDGRRTRESSSGKNANEEFQYKVEKSEQASFQLVDTAKAPKRFVAPAKKRAQQQSRLRQLNARARGGNEQQKDTGRYNQPQRTRRRNNWGKGGNNRRNWHHRVDRQASVAVKADWVVVDEITFPILSKQRSEDLPSEEDLFSCGFLDQYNDAYERVTSKTAVPLKRFENKEFYPVTTTDDPVIENLAIEQSGNVFATDVILAHLMASPRSVIPWDIVVQKLPNGTLFFDKRDSSQFDFLTVSETANQPPLRSDDDPEGINSPERLSLEATTINQNFSQQILRQSKTPNNQSHRKNFDLPNPFYDEDDGAANGMEPASVAYKYRRFTLGDIKLVCRCELHGLVQKRGEEQTMTAFALNEWDSKLSGGINWRDKIDTQRGAVLATELKNNSCKLAKWTAQSILAGADQMKIGYVSRVTKSNAYEHVILATQFYKPKEFAQQTTLSVNNMWGIVKMLVEFFGGKDEGKYVIMRDPNKPILRIFSVPPSTFEEDDNDEEDEE
;
A
#
# COMPACT_ATOMS: atom_id res chain seq x y z
N THR A 1 -65.81 30.67 20.96
CA THR A 1 -64.79 31.73 21.12
C THR A 1 -63.64 31.46 20.15
N LEU A 2 -62.88 32.49 19.76
CA LEU A 2 -61.99 32.46 18.59
C LEU A 2 -60.77 31.53 18.75
N HIS A 3 -60.41 30.82 17.69
CA HIS A 3 -59.05 30.30 17.51
C HIS A 3 -58.16 31.44 17.01
N THR A 4 -57.26 31.93 17.86
CA THR A 4 -56.29 32.97 17.48
C THR A 4 -55.09 32.34 16.80
N THR A 5 -54.96 32.52 15.48
CA THR A 5 -53.74 32.20 14.73
C THR A 5 -52.63 33.17 15.10
N GLN A 6 -51.54 32.69 15.70
CA GLN A 6 -50.35 33.51 15.94
C GLN A 6 -49.55 33.71 14.66
N THR A 7 -49.81 34.79 13.94
CA THR A 7 -48.91 35.31 12.91
C THR A 7 -47.62 35.79 13.58
N ARG A 8 -46.52 35.04 13.42
CA ARG A 8 -45.17 35.54 13.76
C ARG A 8 -44.81 36.70 12.84
N ALA A 9 -45.04 37.92 13.30
CA ALA A 9 -44.50 39.11 12.67
C ALA A 9 -42.98 39.11 12.83
N HIS A 10 -42.25 38.86 11.74
CA HIS A 10 -40.81 39.09 11.70
C HIS A 10 -40.55 40.59 11.71
N THR A 11 -40.32 41.16 12.89
CA THR A 11 -39.79 42.52 13.04
C THR A 11 -38.39 42.56 12.43
N MET A 12 -38.27 43.17 11.25
CA MET A 12 -36.97 43.44 10.65
C MET A 12 -36.23 44.46 11.52
N VAL A 13 -35.23 43.99 12.27
CA VAL A 13 -34.38 44.84 13.09
C VAL A 13 -33.43 45.60 12.17
N PHE A 14 -33.78 46.85 11.86
CA PHE A 14 -32.86 47.79 11.24
C PHE A 14 -31.90 48.33 12.30
N SER A 15 -30.69 47.79 12.35
CA SER A 15 -29.60 48.38 13.12
C SER A 15 -29.10 49.64 12.43
N LEU A 16 -28.86 50.70 13.20
CA LEU A 16 -28.22 51.91 12.68
C LEU A 16 -26.78 51.56 12.24
N PRO A 17 -26.37 51.89 11.02
CA PRO A 17 -24.99 51.67 10.58
C PRO A 17 -24.04 52.58 11.37
N TYR A 18 -22.84 52.07 11.71
CA TYR A 18 -21.80 52.90 12.32
C TYR A 18 -21.33 53.97 11.33
N VAL A 19 -21.36 55.22 11.77
CA VAL A 19 -20.84 56.39 11.04
C VAL A 19 -19.85 57.09 11.97
N PRO A 20 -18.55 57.19 11.61
CA PRO A 20 -17.57 57.87 12.44
C PRO A 20 -17.84 59.38 12.46
N ALA A 21 -17.82 59.99 13.63
CA ALA A 21 -17.97 61.43 13.79
C ALA A 21 -16.61 62.13 13.70
N ASN A 22 -16.43 62.99 12.70
CA ASN A 22 -15.25 63.87 12.59
C ASN A 22 -15.70 65.33 12.69
N THR A 23 -15.31 66.00 13.77
CA THR A 23 -15.62 67.42 14.02
C THR A 23 -14.66 68.39 13.33
N SER A 24 -13.54 67.89 12.79
CA SER A 24 -12.42 68.70 12.27
C SER A 24 -12.35 68.74 10.74
N SER A 25 -12.90 67.74 10.04
CA SER A 25 -12.97 67.69 8.58
C SER A 25 -14.07 66.74 8.10
N TRP A 26 -14.38 66.77 6.80
CA TRP A 26 -15.25 65.79 6.15
C TRP A 26 -14.52 64.51 5.71
N GLY A 27 -13.25 64.35 6.10
CA GLY A 27 -12.46 63.13 5.88
C GLY A 27 -12.64 62.09 7.00
N PRO A 28 -11.97 60.93 6.91
CA PRO A 28 -11.88 60.01 8.04
C PRO A 28 -11.29 60.71 9.28
N PRO A 29 -11.68 60.31 10.51
CA PRO A 29 -11.04 60.81 11.72
C PRO A 29 -9.55 60.43 11.75
N LYS A 30 -8.74 61.24 12.44
CA LYS A 30 -7.28 60.99 12.58
C LYS A 30 -6.96 59.94 13.63
N ASP A 31 -7.74 59.95 14.72
CA ASP A 31 -7.62 59.02 15.83
C ASP A 31 -8.72 57.97 15.68
N GLU A 32 -8.35 56.69 15.76
CA GLU A 32 -9.28 55.58 15.50
C GLU A 32 -10.06 55.17 16.75
N ASP A 33 -11.36 54.88 16.57
CA ASP A 33 -12.21 54.19 17.56
C ASP A 33 -11.82 52.69 17.67
N ILE A 34 -10.56 52.40 18.04
CA ILE A 34 -9.99 51.02 18.07
C ILE A 34 -10.81 50.09 18.99
N ASN A 35 -11.46 50.65 20.01
CA ASN A 35 -12.28 49.91 20.97
C ASN A 35 -13.74 49.67 20.54
N ASN A 36 -14.18 50.17 19.38
CA ASN A 36 -15.56 50.01 18.92
C ASN A 36 -15.70 48.77 17.99
N PRO A 37 -16.38 47.69 18.41
CA PRO A 37 -16.49 46.46 17.59
C PRO A 37 -17.29 46.64 16.30
N ASN A 38 -18.03 47.75 16.13
CA ASN A 38 -18.78 48.07 14.92
C ASN A 38 -17.98 48.91 13.91
N ASN A 39 -16.78 49.41 14.26
CA ASN A 39 -15.92 50.11 13.31
C ASN A 39 -15.31 49.11 12.31
N PRO A 40 -15.57 49.23 10.99
CA PRO A 40 -15.02 48.30 10.00
C PRO A 40 -13.49 48.35 9.88
N MET A 41 -12.85 49.46 10.27
CA MET A 41 -11.41 49.67 10.11
C MET A 41 -10.57 48.86 11.11
N ASN A 42 -11.12 48.59 12.31
CA ASN A 42 -10.46 47.82 13.37
C ASN A 42 -10.08 46.39 12.97
N LYS A 43 -10.64 45.88 11.85
CA LYS A 43 -10.27 44.60 11.25
C LYS A 43 -8.85 44.55 10.67
N TRP A 44 -8.21 45.72 10.49
CA TRP A 44 -6.89 45.85 9.88
C TRP A 44 -5.90 46.68 10.71
N ALA A 45 -6.33 47.40 11.75
CA ALA A 45 -5.47 48.22 12.61
C ALA A 45 -4.27 47.44 13.22
N ASN A 46 -4.44 46.15 13.49
CA ASN A 46 -3.41 45.27 14.04
C ASN A 46 -2.60 44.50 12.97
N LEU A 47 -2.71 44.85 11.68
CA LEU A 47 -2.07 44.14 10.57
C LEU A 47 -1.20 45.09 9.71
N PRO A 48 0.07 44.76 9.44
CA PRO A 48 0.90 45.55 8.53
C PRO A 48 0.30 45.59 7.11
N TYR A 49 0.40 46.73 6.43
CA TYR A 49 -0.35 47.00 5.20
C TYR A 49 0.48 46.73 3.94
N ALA A 50 0.21 45.59 3.31
CA ALA A 50 0.74 45.25 1.99
C ALA A 50 -0.32 45.35 0.87
N PRO A 51 -0.12 46.15 -0.19
CA PRO A 51 -1.02 46.21 -1.33
C PRO A 51 -0.96 44.93 -2.18
N TYR A 52 -2.12 44.31 -2.43
CA TYR A 52 -2.26 43.10 -3.26
C TYR A 52 -3.50 43.19 -4.18
N SER A 53 -3.52 42.35 -5.22
CA SER A 53 -4.65 42.21 -6.14
C SER A 53 -5.16 40.77 -6.12
N ARG A 54 -6.49 40.59 -6.04
CA ARG A 54 -7.15 39.26 -6.10
C ARG A 54 -7.23 38.70 -7.53
N GLY A 55 -7.00 39.52 -8.54
CA GLY A 55 -6.94 39.10 -9.94
C GLY A 55 -5.56 38.58 -10.36
N ASP A 56 -4.53 38.78 -9.51
CA ASP A 56 -3.18 38.34 -9.79
C ASP A 56 -3.14 36.80 -9.81
N ARG A 57 -2.62 36.24 -10.90
CA ARG A 57 -2.47 34.79 -11.01
C ARG A 57 -1.54 34.30 -9.90
N ILE A 58 -2.06 33.46 -9.01
CA ILE A 58 -1.27 32.68 -8.05
C ILE A 58 -0.42 31.68 -8.85
N SER A 59 0.73 32.15 -9.34
CA SER A 59 1.74 31.30 -9.94
C SER A 59 2.41 30.51 -8.83
N GLY A 60 2.35 29.19 -8.88
CA GLY A 60 3.13 28.30 -8.00
C GLY A 60 4.63 28.50 -8.23
N ARG A 61 5.20 29.52 -7.60
CA ARG A 61 6.64 29.71 -7.45
C ARG A 61 7.09 28.77 -6.35
N SER A 62 7.71 27.64 -6.72
CA SER A 62 8.48 26.85 -5.77
C SER A 62 9.64 27.68 -5.22
N ALA A 63 9.84 27.64 -3.90
CA ALA A 63 11.07 28.09 -3.28
C ALA A 63 12.07 26.93 -3.33
N ASP A 64 13.09 27.05 -4.18
CA ASP A 64 14.13 26.03 -4.36
C ASP A 64 15.45 26.51 -3.77
N PHE A 65 15.77 26.03 -2.57
CA PHE A 65 17.02 26.33 -1.86
C PHE A 65 18.26 25.64 -2.47
N THR A 66 18.06 24.69 -3.40
CA THR A 66 19.13 24.02 -4.15
C THR A 66 19.42 24.69 -5.50
N SER A 67 18.57 25.63 -5.93
CA SER A 67 18.61 26.23 -7.27
C SER A 67 19.90 26.99 -7.59
N THR A 68 20.83 26.34 -8.29
CA THR A 68 22.04 26.97 -8.85
C THR A 68 21.73 27.84 -10.09
N TRP A 69 20.70 28.69 -10.02
CA TRP A 69 20.21 29.50 -11.13
C TRP A 69 21.18 30.64 -11.52
N LYS A 70 22.13 30.32 -12.41
CA LYS A 70 22.86 31.32 -13.20
C LYS A 70 22.55 31.17 -14.69
N SER A 71 21.87 32.19 -15.23
CA SER A 71 21.73 32.55 -16.66
C SER A 71 21.25 31.45 -17.62
N ASN A 72 19.95 31.50 -17.99
CA ASN A 72 19.44 31.04 -19.31
C ASN A 72 17.93 31.34 -19.59
N ASN A 73 17.22 32.09 -18.74
CA ASN A 73 15.74 32.14 -18.78
C ASN A 73 15.13 33.52 -19.13
N ASP A 74 15.90 34.41 -19.76
CA ASP A 74 15.50 35.78 -20.14
C ASP A 74 14.31 35.84 -21.12
N ARG A 75 13.90 34.68 -21.68
CA ARG A 75 12.73 34.53 -22.57
C ARG A 75 11.42 34.21 -21.84
N ASN A 76 11.42 34.11 -20.51
CA ASN A 76 10.25 33.74 -19.71
C ASN A 76 9.96 34.75 -18.57
N ASP A 77 10.89 35.67 -18.30
CA ASP A 77 10.80 36.61 -17.18
C ASP A 77 9.68 37.65 -17.35
N GLY A 78 9.50 38.18 -18.57
CA GLY A 78 8.41 39.11 -18.94
C GLY A 78 6.99 38.53 -18.89
N ARG A 79 6.79 37.34 -18.30
CA ARG A 79 5.49 36.75 -17.93
C ARG A 79 5.43 36.27 -16.47
N ARG A 80 6.48 36.50 -15.68
CA ARG A 80 6.73 35.88 -14.36
C ARG A 80 7.24 36.87 -13.31
N THR A 81 7.90 37.93 -13.74
CA THR A 81 8.15 39.13 -12.95
C THR A 81 6.98 40.10 -13.12
N ARG A 82 6.65 40.86 -12.08
CA ARG A 82 5.61 41.89 -12.12
C ARG A 82 5.91 42.88 -13.25
N GLU A 83 4.90 43.20 -14.05
CA GLU A 83 5.02 44.27 -15.04
C GLU A 83 5.14 45.61 -14.30
N SER A 84 6.39 46.03 -14.08
CA SER A 84 6.76 47.19 -13.24
C SER A 84 6.51 48.53 -13.96
N SER A 85 5.32 48.70 -14.53
CA SER A 85 4.86 49.96 -15.10
C SER A 85 4.54 51.02 -14.03
N SER A 86 4.48 50.62 -12.75
CA SER A 86 4.56 51.54 -11.60
C SER A 86 5.04 50.77 -10.37
N GLY A 87 6.11 51.24 -9.71
CA GLY A 87 6.73 50.59 -8.55
C GLY A 87 5.93 50.69 -7.24
N LYS A 88 4.60 50.71 -7.30
CA LYS A 88 3.70 51.05 -6.17
C LYS A 88 3.22 49.87 -5.32
N ASN A 89 3.44 48.63 -5.77
CA ASN A 89 2.91 47.44 -5.12
C ASN A 89 3.99 46.53 -4.49
N ALA A 90 5.22 47.00 -4.33
CA ALA A 90 6.28 46.24 -3.67
C ALA A 90 5.87 45.88 -2.24
N ASN A 91 5.79 44.58 -1.92
CA ASN A 91 5.55 44.12 -0.56
C ASN A 91 6.92 43.89 0.10
N GLU A 92 7.46 44.94 0.70
CA GLU A 92 8.75 44.90 1.40
C GLU A 92 8.58 44.61 2.89
N GLU A 93 7.38 44.82 3.43
CA GLU A 93 7.05 44.69 4.86
C GLU A 93 6.99 43.22 5.33
N PHE A 94 6.49 42.32 4.48
CA PHE A 94 6.47 40.87 4.75
C PHE A 94 7.67 40.11 4.16
N GLN A 95 8.83 40.78 3.98
CA GLN A 95 10.04 40.15 3.46
C GLN A 95 11.00 39.68 4.56
N TYR A 96 11.08 38.37 4.78
CA TYR A 96 12.17 37.78 5.58
C TYR A 96 13.51 37.90 4.83
N LYS A 97 14.52 38.45 5.51
CA LYS A 97 15.88 38.68 4.97
C LYS A 97 16.88 37.89 5.80
N VAL A 98 17.45 36.84 5.21
CA VAL A 98 18.51 36.03 5.84
C VAL A 98 19.87 36.66 5.58
N GLU A 99 20.65 36.84 6.65
CA GLU A 99 22.06 37.19 6.55
C GLU A 99 22.87 36.00 6.01
N LYS A 100 23.37 36.14 4.77
CA LYS A 100 24.22 35.11 4.13
C LYS A 100 25.56 34.91 4.83
N SER A 101 25.90 35.80 5.76
CA SER A 101 27.02 35.75 6.70
C SER A 101 27.01 34.46 7.54
N GLU A 102 25.84 34.09 8.06
CA GLU A 102 25.72 33.10 9.13
C GLU A 102 25.54 31.67 8.61
N GLN A 103 25.00 31.48 7.40
CA GLN A 103 24.72 30.14 6.87
C GLN A 103 25.97 29.35 6.45
N ALA A 104 27.14 29.97 6.39
CA ALA A 104 28.38 29.35 5.92
C ALA A 104 29.37 28.95 7.04
N SER A 105 29.09 29.33 8.30
CA SER A 105 29.96 29.04 9.45
C SER A 105 29.65 27.70 10.13
N PHE A 106 28.42 27.21 10.02
CA PHE A 106 28.01 25.94 10.63
C PHE A 106 28.49 24.74 9.81
N GLN A 107 29.15 23.79 10.49
CA GLN A 107 29.50 22.47 9.95
C GLN A 107 28.78 21.41 10.78
N LEU A 108 28.12 20.47 10.11
CA LEU A 108 27.50 19.33 10.78
C LEU A 108 28.59 18.38 11.31
N VAL A 109 28.59 18.14 12.62
CA VAL A 109 29.52 17.20 13.27
C VAL A 109 29.01 15.78 13.06
N ASP A 110 29.70 15.02 12.22
CA ASP A 110 29.39 13.60 11.96
C ASP A 110 29.91 12.72 13.12
N THR A 111 28.99 12.10 13.86
CA THR A 111 29.30 11.14 14.93
C THR A 111 29.46 9.70 14.42
N ALA A 112 29.16 9.43 13.14
CA ALA A 112 29.27 8.10 12.56
C ALA A 112 30.71 7.73 12.17
N LYS A 113 31.07 6.45 12.32
CA LYS A 113 32.39 5.95 11.91
C LYS A 113 32.49 5.89 10.38
N ALA A 114 33.25 6.82 9.81
CA ALA A 114 33.39 7.04 8.36
C ALA A 114 33.57 5.75 7.53
N PRO A 115 32.64 5.43 6.60
CA PRO A 115 32.75 4.24 5.76
C PRO A 115 33.89 4.36 4.73
N LYS A 116 34.65 3.28 4.55
CA LYS A 116 35.79 3.23 3.61
C LYS A 116 35.32 3.44 2.16
N ARG A 117 35.76 4.52 1.51
CA ARG A 117 35.43 4.88 0.12
C ARG A 117 35.66 3.72 -0.87
N PHE A 118 34.59 3.10 -1.33
CA PHE A 118 34.64 1.99 -2.29
C PHE A 118 34.84 2.51 -3.72
N VAL A 119 36.07 2.46 -4.24
CA VAL A 119 36.39 2.95 -5.59
C VAL A 119 35.96 1.92 -6.65
N ALA A 120 34.87 2.22 -7.37
CA ALA A 120 34.30 1.36 -8.39
C ALA A 120 35.32 0.90 -9.47
N PRO A 121 35.53 -0.42 -9.69
CA PRO A 121 36.58 -0.93 -10.60
C PRO A 121 36.48 -0.51 -12.07
N ALA A 122 35.32 0.00 -12.52
CA ALA A 122 35.02 0.28 -13.92
C ALA A 122 36.03 1.20 -14.63
N LYS A 123 36.59 2.20 -13.93
CA LYS A 123 37.47 3.21 -14.54
C LYS A 123 38.83 2.66 -15.03
N LYS A 124 39.35 1.55 -14.48
CA LYS A 124 40.64 0.97 -14.94
C LYS A 124 40.54 0.22 -16.28
N ARG A 125 39.38 -0.36 -16.63
CA ARG A 125 39.28 -1.27 -17.81
C ARG A 125 39.29 -0.53 -19.15
N ALA A 126 38.87 0.73 -19.18
CA ALA A 126 38.80 1.55 -20.41
C ALA A 126 40.19 1.93 -20.97
N GLN A 127 41.15 2.28 -20.11
CA GLN A 127 42.50 2.67 -20.53
C GLN A 127 43.35 1.50 -21.06
N GLN A 128 42.98 0.26 -20.73
CA GLN A 128 43.74 -0.93 -21.15
C GLN A 128 43.43 -1.33 -22.61
N GLN A 129 42.18 -1.13 -23.08
CA GLN A 129 41.79 -1.47 -24.45
C GLN A 129 42.33 -0.52 -25.53
N SER A 130 42.60 0.76 -25.21
CA SER A 130 43.22 1.68 -26.17
C SER A 130 44.69 1.34 -26.44
N ARG A 131 45.45 0.95 -25.41
CA ARG A 131 46.87 0.55 -25.53
C ARG A 131 47.05 -0.71 -26.40
N LEU A 132 46.20 -1.74 -26.25
CA LEU A 132 46.30 -2.94 -27.10
C LEU A 132 46.04 -2.64 -28.59
N ARG A 133 45.16 -1.68 -28.93
CA ARG A 133 44.92 -1.30 -30.33
C ARG A 133 46.11 -0.60 -30.99
N GLN A 134 46.95 0.09 -30.23
CA GLN A 134 48.16 0.74 -30.77
C GLN A 134 49.32 -0.24 -30.99
N LEU A 135 49.42 -1.30 -30.17
CA LEU A 135 50.45 -2.34 -30.34
C LEU A 135 50.23 -3.16 -31.62
N ASN A 136 49.00 -3.63 -31.88
CA ASN A 136 48.69 -4.42 -33.07
C ASN A 136 48.81 -3.62 -34.40
N ALA A 137 48.92 -2.29 -34.34
CA ALA A 137 49.17 -1.44 -35.51
C ALA A 137 50.65 -1.38 -35.93
N ARG A 138 51.60 -1.76 -35.06
CA ARG A 138 53.04 -1.78 -35.37
C ARG A 138 53.58 -3.14 -35.82
N ALA A 139 52.80 -4.22 -35.68
CA ALA A 139 53.20 -5.59 -36.03
C ALA A 139 52.94 -5.98 -37.50
N ARG A 140 52.88 -5.00 -38.43
CA ARG A 140 52.67 -5.23 -39.87
C ARG A 140 53.60 -4.36 -40.72
N GLY A 141 54.90 -4.61 -40.61
CA GLY A 141 55.93 -4.11 -41.53
C GLY A 141 57.03 -5.16 -41.68
N GLY A 142 57.18 -5.71 -42.88
CA GLY A 142 58.15 -6.78 -43.18
C GLY A 142 57.78 -7.57 -44.43
N ASN A 143 58.73 -7.64 -45.37
CA ASN A 143 58.77 -8.51 -46.56
C ASN A 143 58.92 -10.00 -46.14
N GLU A 144 58.74 -11.07 -46.94
CA GLU A 144 58.38 -11.33 -48.36
C GLU A 144 57.84 -12.82 -48.42
N GLN A 145 57.64 -13.59 -49.52
CA GLN A 145 57.92 -13.47 -50.97
C GLN A 145 56.97 -14.34 -51.83
N GLN A 146 56.84 -13.95 -53.12
CA GLN A 146 56.64 -14.75 -54.35
C GLN A 146 55.47 -15.75 -54.61
N LYS A 147 55.08 -15.75 -55.89
CA LYS A 147 54.26 -16.70 -56.70
C LYS A 147 52.74 -16.73 -56.40
N ASP A 148 51.87 -16.11 -57.21
CA ASP A 148 51.51 -16.33 -58.64
C ASP A 148 50.62 -17.60 -58.78
N THR A 149 49.38 -17.56 -59.29
CA THR A 149 48.94 -17.00 -60.59
C THR A 149 47.63 -16.15 -60.58
N GLY A 150 47.29 -15.54 -61.74
CA GLY A 150 46.15 -14.60 -61.95
C GLY A 150 44.73 -15.22 -61.92
N ARG A 151 43.64 -14.49 -62.21
CA ARG A 151 43.45 -13.29 -63.06
C ARG A 151 42.35 -12.33 -62.53
N TYR A 152 42.22 -11.15 -63.17
CA TYR A 152 41.04 -10.26 -63.32
C TYR A 152 39.73 -10.65 -62.57
N ASN A 153 39.04 -9.73 -61.88
CA ASN A 153 38.53 -8.47 -62.46
C ASN A 153 38.27 -7.36 -61.40
N GLN A 154 38.03 -6.11 -61.84
CA GLN A 154 37.76 -4.93 -61.00
C GLN A 154 36.24 -4.52 -61.00
N PRO A 155 35.75 -3.47 -60.30
CA PRO A 155 34.66 -3.67 -59.35
C PRO A 155 33.33 -2.98 -59.72
N GLN A 156 32.20 -3.67 -59.53
CA GLN A 156 30.88 -3.05 -59.69
C GLN A 156 30.45 -2.30 -58.43
N ARG A 157 30.25 -0.97 -58.58
CA ARG A 157 29.72 -0.09 -57.52
C ARG A 157 28.27 -0.43 -57.15
N THR A 158 28.02 -0.96 -55.96
CA THR A 158 26.68 -0.94 -55.34
C THR A 158 26.66 -0.05 -54.09
N ARG A 159 25.75 0.93 -54.15
CA ARG A 159 25.62 2.09 -53.25
C ARG A 159 25.62 1.70 -51.75
N ARG A 160 26.42 2.41 -50.95
CA ARG A 160 26.23 2.51 -49.49
C ARG A 160 24.79 2.96 -49.22
N ARG A 161 23.98 2.13 -48.53
CA ARG A 161 22.72 2.55 -47.89
C ARG A 161 22.94 2.55 -46.38
N ASN A 162 22.56 3.63 -45.70
CA ASN A 162 22.93 3.85 -44.30
C ASN A 162 22.30 2.82 -43.36
N ASN A 163 23.10 1.92 -42.79
CA ASN A 163 22.68 1.02 -41.72
C ASN A 163 22.91 1.64 -40.32
N TRP A 164 22.52 2.90 -40.15
CA TRP A 164 22.47 3.57 -38.84
C TRP A 164 21.12 3.30 -38.18
N GLY A 165 20.88 2.06 -37.75
CA GLY A 165 19.53 1.66 -37.30
C GLY A 165 19.38 0.35 -36.51
N LYS A 166 20.45 -0.26 -35.99
CA LYS A 166 20.33 -1.56 -35.28
C LYS A 166 21.29 -1.77 -34.09
N GLY A 167 21.56 -0.70 -33.31
CA GLY A 167 22.42 -0.76 -32.11
C GLY A 167 21.88 -0.13 -30.83
N GLY A 168 20.68 0.48 -30.85
CA GLY A 168 20.19 1.33 -29.74
C GLY A 168 19.39 0.63 -28.64
N ASN A 169 18.62 -0.42 -28.96
CA ASN A 169 17.57 -0.90 -28.04
C ASN A 169 18.08 -1.61 -26.77
N ASN A 170 19.29 -2.17 -26.77
CA ASN A 170 19.77 -2.97 -25.63
C ASN A 170 20.26 -2.13 -24.42
N ARG A 171 20.05 -0.81 -24.42
CA ARG A 171 20.31 0.07 -23.28
C ARG A 171 19.06 0.45 -22.47
N ARG A 172 17.85 0.31 -23.02
CA ARG A 172 16.60 0.63 -22.28
C ARG A 172 16.29 -0.40 -21.19
N ASN A 173 16.65 -1.66 -21.41
CA ASN A 173 16.36 -2.75 -20.47
C ASN A 173 17.23 -2.75 -19.18
N TRP A 174 18.09 -1.73 -18.98
CA TRP A 174 18.88 -1.54 -17.76
C TRP A 174 18.23 -0.59 -16.75
N HIS A 175 17.11 0.06 -17.08
CA HIS A 175 16.36 0.95 -16.18
C HIS A 175 15.06 0.32 -15.64
N HIS A 176 15.02 -1.03 -15.57
CA HIS A 176 13.89 -1.79 -15.03
C HIS A 176 14.28 -2.70 -13.85
N ARG A 177 15.47 -2.50 -13.27
CA ARG A 177 15.72 -2.94 -11.89
C ARG A 177 15.19 -1.86 -10.95
N VAL A 178 14.00 -2.12 -10.45
CA VAL A 178 13.41 -1.40 -9.32
C VAL A 178 14.08 -1.98 -8.07
N ASP A 179 15.11 -1.30 -7.58
CA ASP A 179 15.77 -1.68 -6.32
C ASP A 179 14.82 -1.33 -5.18
N ARG A 180 14.10 -2.34 -4.68
CA ARG A 180 13.17 -2.20 -3.55
C ARG A 180 13.97 -2.11 -2.26
N GLN A 181 13.48 -1.30 -1.32
CA GLN A 181 13.91 -1.32 0.09
C GLN A 181 13.40 -2.58 0.77
N ALA A 182 14.09 -3.08 1.79
CA ALA A 182 13.58 -4.19 2.61
C ALA A 182 12.43 -3.70 3.51
N SER A 183 11.54 -4.61 3.93
CA SER A 183 10.43 -4.30 4.84
C SER A 183 10.87 -4.04 6.29
N VAL A 184 12.11 -4.40 6.61
CA VAL A 184 12.80 -4.11 7.87
C VAL A 184 14.29 -3.86 7.63
N ALA A 185 14.88 -2.96 8.42
CA ALA A 185 16.32 -2.71 8.41
C ALA A 185 17.07 -3.81 9.17
N VAL A 186 17.78 -4.67 8.44
CA VAL A 186 18.64 -5.73 9.03
C VAL A 186 19.78 -5.08 9.82
N LYS A 187 19.73 -5.21 11.15
CA LYS A 187 20.78 -4.75 12.09
C LYS A 187 22.04 -5.64 11.98
N ALA A 188 23.17 -5.19 12.55
CA ALA A 188 24.48 -5.83 12.37
C ALA A 188 24.74 -7.04 13.30
N ASP A 189 23.87 -7.22 14.29
CA ASP A 189 23.77 -8.31 15.27
C ASP A 189 22.90 -9.49 14.77
N TRP A 190 22.08 -9.28 13.74
CA TRP A 190 21.23 -10.32 13.16
C TRP A 190 22.04 -11.42 12.45
N VAL A 191 21.85 -12.67 12.89
CA VAL A 191 22.56 -13.84 12.34
C VAL A 191 21.70 -14.51 11.26
N VAL A 192 22.22 -14.63 10.04
CA VAL A 192 21.55 -15.41 8.97
C VAL A 192 21.61 -16.89 9.31
N VAL A 193 20.44 -17.53 9.45
CA VAL A 193 20.28 -18.95 9.75
C VAL A 193 20.10 -19.77 8.47
N ASP A 194 19.38 -19.25 7.47
CA ASP A 194 19.19 -19.91 6.15
C ASP A 194 18.76 -18.91 5.03
N GLU A 195 18.97 -19.28 3.76
CA GLU A 195 18.45 -18.60 2.55
C GLU A 195 17.62 -19.58 1.67
N ILE A 196 16.31 -19.66 1.89
CA ILE A 196 15.41 -20.57 1.17
C ILE A 196 14.98 -19.95 -0.17
N THR A 197 15.39 -20.58 -1.28
CA THR A 197 15.06 -20.09 -2.63
C THR A 197 13.64 -20.47 -3.07
N PHE A 198 12.93 -19.60 -3.81
CA PHE A 198 11.56 -19.87 -4.27
C PHE A 198 11.40 -21.17 -5.10
N PRO A 199 12.38 -21.62 -5.91
CA PRO A 199 12.31 -22.93 -6.58
C PRO A 199 12.29 -24.14 -5.64
N ILE A 200 12.71 -23.99 -4.37
CA ILE A 200 12.53 -25.01 -3.33
C ILE A 200 11.09 -24.94 -2.83
N LEU A 201 10.62 -23.77 -2.40
CA LEU A 201 9.24 -23.56 -1.90
C LEU A 201 8.18 -24.03 -2.88
N SER A 202 8.29 -23.69 -4.17
CA SER A 202 7.37 -24.11 -5.24
C SER A 202 7.36 -25.62 -5.51
N LYS A 203 8.39 -26.35 -5.04
CA LYS A 203 8.48 -27.81 -5.13
C LYS A 203 8.03 -28.53 -3.85
N GLN A 204 8.01 -27.88 -2.70
CA GLN A 204 7.55 -28.52 -1.45
C GLN A 204 6.13 -29.04 -1.59
N ARG A 205 5.88 -30.25 -1.10
CA ARG A 205 4.55 -30.88 -1.08
C ARG A 205 4.41 -31.62 0.25
N SER A 206 3.30 -31.43 0.93
CA SER A 206 2.85 -32.40 1.93
C SER A 206 2.20 -33.57 1.20
N GLU A 207 2.56 -34.79 1.61
CA GLU A 207 1.96 -36.03 1.08
C GLU A 207 0.53 -36.15 1.60
N ASP A 208 0.38 -36.17 2.92
CA ASP A 208 -0.90 -36.02 3.61
C ASP A 208 -1.35 -34.54 3.70
N LEU A 209 -2.67 -34.33 3.75
CA LEU A 209 -3.27 -33.06 4.15
C LEU A 209 -3.64 -33.14 5.64
N PRO A 210 -3.57 -32.03 6.41
CA PRO A 210 -3.88 -32.07 7.82
C PRO A 210 -5.36 -32.38 8.08
N SER A 211 -5.64 -33.05 9.19
CA SER A 211 -7.02 -33.14 9.69
C SER A 211 -7.46 -31.78 10.21
N GLU A 212 -8.51 -31.21 9.61
CA GLU A 212 -9.12 -29.94 10.04
C GLU A 212 -10.13 -30.20 11.19
N GLU A 213 -9.99 -29.49 12.30
CA GLU A 213 -10.86 -29.58 13.48
C GLU A 213 -11.25 -28.16 13.95
N ASP A 214 -12.52 -27.95 14.28
CA ASP A 214 -13.03 -26.65 14.71
C ASP A 214 -13.05 -26.60 16.25
N LEU A 215 -12.18 -25.78 16.86
CA LEU A 215 -12.09 -25.66 18.33
C LEU A 215 -13.12 -24.67 18.87
N PHE A 216 -13.20 -23.48 18.28
CA PHE A 216 -14.01 -22.40 18.80
C PHE A 216 -14.48 -21.42 17.71
N SER A 217 -15.56 -20.66 17.96
CA SER A 217 -16.09 -19.63 17.04
C SER A 217 -16.79 -18.48 17.78
N CYS A 218 -16.37 -17.24 17.50
CA CYS A 218 -16.90 -16.01 18.10
C CYS A 218 -17.27 -14.95 17.07
N GLY A 219 -17.99 -13.92 17.53
CA GLY A 219 -18.43 -12.79 16.71
C GLY A 219 -19.80 -13.06 16.06
N PHE A 220 -20.02 -12.47 14.88
CA PHE A 220 -21.29 -12.60 14.17
C PHE A 220 -21.13 -12.42 12.67
N LEU A 221 -22.09 -12.97 11.92
CA LEU A 221 -22.16 -12.82 10.48
C LEU A 221 -23.54 -12.26 10.09
N ASP A 222 -23.54 -11.10 9.43
CA ASP A 222 -24.72 -10.58 8.76
C ASP A 222 -24.94 -11.32 7.42
N GLN A 223 -26.21 -11.51 7.05
CA GLN A 223 -26.61 -12.25 5.85
C GLN A 223 -26.26 -11.47 4.57
N TYR A 224 -25.77 -12.16 3.55
CA TYR A 224 -25.51 -11.62 2.22
C TYR A 224 -26.78 -11.06 1.55
N ASN A 225 -26.62 -9.97 0.79
CA ASN A 225 -27.67 -9.37 -0.01
C ASN A 225 -27.56 -9.82 -1.49
N ASP A 226 -28.44 -10.75 -1.87
CA ASP A 226 -28.49 -11.38 -3.20
C ASP A 226 -28.67 -10.40 -4.36
N ALA A 227 -29.12 -9.17 -4.10
CA ALA A 227 -29.18 -8.10 -5.10
C ALA A 227 -27.81 -7.82 -5.75
N TYR A 228 -26.70 -8.00 -5.01
CA TYR A 228 -25.35 -7.79 -5.54
C TYR A 228 -24.89 -8.86 -6.55
N GLU A 229 -25.65 -9.95 -6.77
CA GLU A 229 -25.44 -10.85 -7.91
C GLU A 229 -25.91 -10.24 -9.23
N ARG A 230 -26.86 -9.30 -9.19
CA ARG A 230 -27.51 -8.69 -10.36
C ARG A 230 -26.86 -7.38 -10.81
N VAL A 231 -25.74 -7.01 -10.19
CA VAL A 231 -24.95 -5.81 -10.53
C VAL A 231 -24.13 -6.10 -11.79
N THR A 232 -24.22 -5.16 -12.74
CA THR A 232 -23.53 -5.18 -14.05
C THR A 232 -22.85 -3.84 -14.28
N SER A 233 -22.00 -3.72 -15.32
CA SER A 233 -21.38 -2.44 -15.68
C SER A 233 -22.37 -1.29 -15.89
N LYS A 234 -23.61 -1.60 -16.30
CA LYS A 234 -24.70 -0.65 -16.56
C LYS A 234 -25.57 -0.37 -15.34
N THR A 235 -25.57 -1.27 -14.36
CA THR A 235 -26.31 -1.18 -13.10
C THR A 235 -25.35 -1.12 -11.90
N ALA A 236 -24.20 -0.47 -12.11
CA ALA A 236 -23.13 -0.37 -11.14
C ALA A 236 -23.57 0.41 -9.89
N VAL A 237 -23.19 -0.09 -8.71
CA VAL A 237 -23.62 0.48 -7.42
C VAL A 237 -22.47 1.28 -6.82
N PRO A 238 -22.67 2.56 -6.43
CA PRO A 238 -21.66 3.33 -5.72
C PRO A 238 -21.17 2.62 -4.46
N LEU A 239 -19.85 2.61 -4.24
CA LEU A 239 -19.26 2.14 -3.00
C LEU A 239 -19.53 3.19 -1.91
N LYS A 240 -20.15 2.78 -0.81
CA LYS A 240 -20.41 3.59 0.38
C LYS A 240 -19.24 3.46 1.35
N ARG A 241 -19.07 4.46 2.20
CA ARG A 241 -18.15 4.39 3.34
C ARG A 241 -18.87 3.90 4.58
N PHE A 242 -18.19 3.09 5.37
CA PHE A 242 -18.63 2.54 6.66
C PHE A 242 -17.68 3.04 7.74
N GLU A 243 -17.67 4.36 7.94
CA GLU A 243 -16.82 5.05 8.91
C GLU A 243 -17.19 4.71 10.37
N ASN A 244 -18.37 4.13 10.59
CA ASN A 244 -18.84 3.60 11.88
C ASN A 244 -18.58 2.08 12.05
N LYS A 245 -17.68 1.48 11.25
CA LYS A 245 -17.35 0.05 11.30
C LYS A 245 -15.88 -0.20 11.57
N GLU A 246 -15.61 -0.81 12.71
CA GLU A 246 -14.26 -1.15 13.15
C GLU A 246 -13.82 -2.52 12.65
N PHE A 247 -12.52 -2.63 12.37
CA PHE A 247 -11.85 -3.85 11.93
C PHE A 247 -10.62 -4.02 12.80
N TYR A 248 -10.42 -5.21 13.40
CA TYR A 248 -9.37 -5.45 14.38
C TYR A 248 -8.24 -6.26 13.74
N PRO A 249 -7.12 -5.63 13.31
CA PRO A 249 -5.99 -6.32 12.71
C PRO A 249 -5.07 -6.94 13.79
N VAL A 250 -5.64 -7.59 14.81
CA VAL A 250 -4.88 -8.12 15.96
C VAL A 250 -3.86 -9.18 15.52
N THR A 251 -2.70 -9.19 16.18
CA THR A 251 -1.57 -10.11 15.96
C THR A 251 -1.90 -11.56 16.35
N THR A 252 -0.88 -12.40 16.50
CA THR A 252 -1.00 -13.74 17.10
C THR A 252 -0.76 -13.71 18.62
N THR A 253 0.08 -12.80 19.14
CA THR A 253 0.39 -12.71 20.58
C THR A 253 -0.68 -12.00 21.37
N ASP A 254 -1.30 -10.96 20.79
CA ASP A 254 -2.22 -10.06 21.50
C ASP A 254 -3.68 -10.54 21.38
N ASP A 255 -3.85 -11.80 20.97
CA ASP A 255 -5.12 -12.49 20.86
C ASP A 255 -5.35 -13.34 22.13
N PRO A 256 -6.26 -12.91 23.03
CA PRO A 256 -6.47 -13.59 24.31
C PRO A 256 -7.07 -14.99 24.12
N VAL A 257 -7.69 -15.31 22.98
CA VAL A 257 -8.19 -16.65 22.71
C VAL A 257 -7.03 -17.58 22.31
N ILE A 258 -6.05 -17.07 21.54
CA ILE A 258 -4.81 -17.80 21.23
C ILE A 258 -3.99 -18.02 22.50
N GLU A 259 -3.85 -17.01 23.37
CA GLU A 259 -3.16 -17.13 24.65
C GLU A 259 -3.77 -18.26 25.52
N ASN A 260 -5.08 -18.25 25.72
CA ASN A 260 -5.77 -19.30 26.47
C ASN A 260 -5.60 -20.69 25.83
N LEU A 261 -5.72 -20.81 24.50
CA LEU A 261 -5.49 -22.08 23.79
C LEU A 261 -4.03 -22.56 23.86
N ALA A 262 -3.06 -21.67 24.07
CA ALA A 262 -1.67 -22.02 24.32
C ALA A 262 -1.43 -22.47 25.77
N ILE A 263 -2.07 -21.83 26.75
CA ILE A 263 -2.07 -22.26 28.16
C ILE A 263 -2.69 -23.66 28.32
N GLU A 264 -3.79 -23.93 27.61
CA GLU A 264 -4.43 -25.25 27.53
C GLU A 264 -3.61 -26.32 26.78
N GLN A 265 -2.51 -25.94 26.11
CA GLN A 265 -1.71 -26.81 25.25
C GLN A 265 -2.51 -27.46 24.10
N SER A 266 -3.55 -26.77 23.61
CA SER A 266 -4.42 -27.24 22.53
C SER A 266 -3.69 -27.39 21.18
N GLY A 267 -2.52 -26.77 21.03
CA GLY A 267 -1.59 -26.89 19.90
C GLY A 267 -0.13 -26.65 20.30
N ASN A 268 0.79 -26.82 19.34
CA ASN A 268 2.23 -26.51 19.49
C ASN A 268 2.72 -25.45 18.48
N VAL A 269 1.85 -25.00 17.57
CA VAL A 269 2.11 -23.87 16.67
C VAL A 269 0.88 -22.97 16.64
N PHE A 270 1.07 -21.65 16.79
CA PHE A 270 -0.01 -20.66 16.81
C PHE A 270 0.23 -19.58 15.75
N ALA A 271 -0.84 -19.17 15.05
CA ALA A 271 -0.82 -18.17 13.98
C ALA A 271 -2.21 -17.58 13.68
N THR A 272 -2.26 -16.50 12.89
CA THR A 272 -3.48 -16.04 12.20
C THR A 272 -3.51 -16.47 10.72
N ASP A 273 -4.69 -16.52 10.11
CA ASP A 273 -4.84 -16.93 8.70
C ASP A 273 -4.14 -15.98 7.73
N VAL A 274 -4.03 -14.69 8.07
CA VAL A 274 -3.28 -13.67 7.32
C VAL A 274 -1.81 -14.06 7.23
N ILE A 275 -1.24 -14.53 8.34
CA ILE A 275 0.18 -14.92 8.45
C ILE A 275 0.42 -16.23 7.70
N LEU A 276 -0.41 -17.25 7.93
CA LEU A 276 -0.30 -18.51 7.19
C LEU A 276 -0.51 -18.32 5.69
N ALA A 277 -1.46 -17.48 5.27
CA ALA A 277 -1.71 -17.18 3.87
C ALA A 277 -0.51 -16.50 3.20
N HIS A 278 0.24 -15.63 3.90
CA HIS A 278 1.51 -15.10 3.40
C HIS A 278 2.56 -16.20 3.21
N LEU A 279 2.72 -17.11 4.19
CA LEU A 279 3.67 -18.24 4.06
C LEU A 279 3.27 -19.18 2.91
N MET A 280 1.99 -19.56 2.83
CA MET A 280 1.43 -20.42 1.78
C MET A 280 1.51 -19.81 0.38
N ALA A 281 1.31 -18.49 0.24
CA ALA A 281 1.43 -17.76 -1.03
C ALA A 281 2.84 -17.25 -1.34
N SER A 282 3.81 -17.41 -0.41
CA SER A 282 5.14 -16.79 -0.47
C SER A 282 5.88 -16.91 -1.81
N PRO A 283 5.83 -18.00 -2.61
CA PRO A 283 6.56 -18.09 -3.87
C PRO A 283 6.04 -17.16 -4.97
N ARG A 284 4.87 -16.51 -4.76
CA ARG A 284 4.27 -15.52 -5.67
C ARG A 284 4.59 -14.07 -5.28
N SER A 285 5.23 -13.83 -4.14
CA SER A 285 5.49 -12.48 -3.62
C SER A 285 6.64 -11.77 -4.32
N VAL A 286 6.48 -10.47 -4.56
CA VAL A 286 7.41 -9.58 -5.28
C VAL A 286 7.65 -8.26 -4.53
N ILE A 287 6.74 -7.89 -3.62
CA ILE A 287 6.95 -6.88 -2.58
C ILE A 287 7.56 -7.56 -1.34
N PRO A 288 8.56 -6.96 -0.67
CA PRO A 288 9.14 -7.53 0.55
C PRO A 288 8.17 -7.43 1.74
N TRP A 289 8.26 -8.42 2.60
CA TRP A 289 7.49 -8.58 3.83
C TRP A 289 8.35 -9.36 4.82
N ASP A 290 8.02 -9.25 6.10
CA ASP A 290 8.63 -10.02 7.18
C ASP A 290 7.55 -10.58 8.13
N ILE A 291 7.89 -11.71 8.76
CA ILE A 291 7.11 -12.42 9.78
C ILE A 291 8.06 -12.74 10.93
N VAL A 292 7.68 -12.41 12.15
CA VAL A 292 8.40 -12.77 13.38
C VAL A 292 8.03 -14.21 13.73
N VAL A 293 8.99 -14.96 14.24
CA VAL A 293 8.73 -16.30 14.82
C VAL A 293 9.36 -16.36 16.19
N GLN A 294 8.54 -16.57 17.21
CA GLN A 294 8.98 -16.73 18.60
C GLN A 294 8.96 -18.22 18.96
N LYS A 295 10.08 -18.76 19.43
CA LYS A 295 10.17 -20.12 19.97
C LYS A 295 10.35 -20.08 21.48
N LEU A 296 9.36 -20.61 22.20
CA LEU A 296 9.37 -20.70 23.65
C LEU A 296 10.17 -21.92 24.16
N PRO A 297 10.63 -21.93 25.43
CA PRO A 297 11.42 -23.03 26.01
C PRO A 297 10.70 -24.39 26.04
N ASN A 298 9.36 -24.40 26.02
CA ASN A 298 8.54 -25.60 25.92
C ASN A 298 8.47 -26.19 24.48
N GLY A 299 9.12 -25.54 23.50
CA GLY A 299 9.13 -25.93 22.10
C GLY A 299 7.99 -25.34 21.24
N THR A 300 7.03 -24.64 21.85
CA THR A 300 5.92 -24.00 21.13
C THR A 300 6.40 -22.86 20.23
N LEU A 301 5.80 -22.76 19.03
CA LEU A 301 6.10 -21.72 18.04
C LEU A 301 4.92 -20.75 17.88
N PHE A 302 5.18 -19.45 17.97
CA PHE A 302 4.26 -18.40 17.57
C PHE A 302 4.75 -17.75 16.27
N PHE A 303 3.91 -17.75 15.24
CA PHE A 303 4.16 -17.05 13.98
C PHE A 303 3.37 -15.75 13.97
N ASP A 304 4.05 -14.64 13.78
CA ASP A 304 3.55 -13.34 14.22
C ASP A 304 3.96 -12.18 13.28
N LYS A 305 3.32 -11.03 13.41
CA LYS A 305 3.56 -9.82 12.59
C LYS A 305 3.89 -8.63 13.49
N ARG A 306 4.52 -7.59 12.92
CA ARG A 306 4.72 -6.30 13.61
C ARG A 306 3.58 -5.35 13.30
N ASP A 307 3.12 -4.60 14.28
CA ASP A 307 2.01 -3.63 14.13
C ASP A 307 2.40 -2.44 13.25
N SER A 308 3.66 -2.01 13.35
CA SER A 308 4.29 -1.01 12.49
C SER A 308 4.58 -1.48 11.04
N SER A 309 4.09 -2.66 10.62
CA SER A 309 4.34 -3.21 9.28
C SER A 309 3.21 -2.96 8.29
N GLN A 310 3.53 -2.96 7.00
CA GLN A 310 2.53 -2.84 5.92
C GLN A 310 1.80 -4.17 5.60
N PHE A 311 1.78 -5.13 6.52
CA PHE A 311 1.42 -6.52 6.29
C PHE A 311 -0.08 -6.73 5.96
N ASP A 312 -0.95 -5.94 6.60
CA ASP A 312 -2.40 -6.00 6.40
C ASP A 312 -2.87 -5.23 5.15
N PHE A 313 -2.04 -4.33 4.60
CA PHE A 313 -2.42 -3.55 3.43
C PHE A 313 -2.37 -4.36 2.13
N LEU A 314 -3.37 -4.15 1.26
CA LEU A 314 -3.60 -4.95 0.07
C LEU A 314 -2.81 -4.47 -1.15
N THR A 315 -1.69 -5.13 -1.44
CA THR A 315 -0.83 -4.85 -2.61
C THR A 315 -1.61 -4.72 -3.92
N VAL A 316 -1.21 -3.77 -4.78
CA VAL A 316 -1.89 -3.48 -6.06
C VAL A 316 -0.94 -3.65 -7.24
N SER A 317 -1.33 -4.51 -8.18
CA SER A 317 -0.57 -4.80 -9.41
C SER A 317 0.87 -5.27 -9.17
N GLU A 318 1.14 -5.87 -8.00
CA GLU A 318 2.44 -6.36 -7.52
C GLU A 318 3.18 -7.26 -8.51
N THR A 319 2.45 -8.19 -9.15
CA THR A 319 3.01 -9.21 -10.06
C THR A 319 2.84 -8.83 -11.54
N ALA A 320 2.43 -7.59 -11.84
CA ALA A 320 2.29 -7.10 -13.20
C ALA A 320 3.65 -6.99 -13.92
N ASN A 321 3.63 -7.02 -15.26
CA ASN A 321 4.84 -6.79 -16.08
C ASN A 321 5.48 -5.42 -15.83
N GLN A 322 4.67 -4.45 -15.42
CA GLN A 322 5.04 -3.09 -15.03
C GLN A 322 4.21 -2.78 -13.77
N PRO A 323 4.72 -3.07 -12.56
CA PRO A 323 4.02 -2.70 -11.33
C PRO A 323 4.01 -1.16 -11.18
N PRO A 324 3.10 -0.59 -10.38
CA PRO A 324 3.17 0.82 -10.01
C PRO A 324 4.52 1.09 -9.33
N LEU A 325 5.09 2.25 -9.63
CA LEU A 325 6.34 2.72 -9.04
C LEU A 325 6.07 4.07 -8.39
N ARG A 326 6.66 4.29 -7.21
CA ARG A 326 6.80 5.63 -6.64
C ARG A 326 7.58 6.48 -7.65
N SER A 327 7.07 7.65 -7.99
CA SER A 327 7.72 8.52 -8.98
C SER A 327 8.56 9.58 -8.28
N ASP A 328 9.75 9.86 -8.80
CA ASP A 328 10.66 10.84 -8.18
C ASP A 328 10.13 12.28 -8.30
N ASP A 329 9.39 12.58 -9.38
CA ASP A 329 8.77 13.89 -9.65
C ASP A 329 7.45 14.12 -8.86
N ASP A 330 6.74 13.06 -8.51
CA ASP A 330 5.51 13.06 -7.71
C ASP A 330 5.47 11.83 -6.76
N PRO A 331 6.12 11.92 -5.59
CA PRO A 331 6.21 10.78 -4.65
C PRO A 331 4.91 10.48 -3.91
N GLU A 332 4.03 11.48 -3.77
CA GLU A 332 2.74 11.37 -3.09
C GLU A 332 1.56 11.08 -4.01
N GLY A 333 1.81 11.06 -5.32
CA GLY A 333 0.82 10.91 -6.38
C GLY A 333 -0.15 9.75 -6.15
N ILE A 334 -1.40 9.96 -6.58
CA ILE A 334 -2.57 9.09 -6.36
C ILE A 334 -2.45 7.64 -6.88
N ASN A 335 -1.34 7.32 -7.56
CA ASN A 335 -1.02 6.01 -8.11
C ASN A 335 0.34 5.47 -7.60
N SER A 336 0.91 6.04 -6.54
CA SER A 336 2.06 5.43 -5.85
C SER A 336 1.64 4.11 -5.18
N PRO A 337 2.55 3.13 -5.04
CA PRO A 337 2.23 1.85 -4.41
C PRO A 337 1.56 1.98 -3.04
N GLU A 338 2.01 2.93 -2.23
CA GLU A 338 1.55 3.21 -0.88
C GLU A 338 0.11 3.75 -0.87
N ARG A 339 -0.17 4.78 -1.69
CA ARG A 339 -1.53 5.35 -1.83
C ARG A 339 -2.50 4.31 -2.41
N LEU A 340 -2.07 3.50 -3.38
CA LEU A 340 -2.87 2.42 -3.96
C LEU A 340 -3.15 1.28 -2.97
N SER A 341 -2.19 0.94 -2.08
CA SER A 341 -2.37 -0.10 -1.06
C SER A 341 -3.40 0.32 0.00
N LEU A 342 -3.33 1.57 0.45
CA LEU A 342 -4.34 2.18 1.33
C LEU A 342 -5.73 2.16 0.67
N GLU A 343 -5.85 2.70 -0.55
CA GLU A 343 -7.10 2.71 -1.31
C GLU A 343 -7.69 1.29 -1.47
N ALA A 344 -6.88 0.30 -1.85
CA ALA A 344 -7.34 -1.08 -2.02
C ALA A 344 -7.85 -1.69 -0.70
N THR A 345 -7.22 -1.36 0.42
CA THR A 345 -7.60 -1.85 1.75
C THR A 345 -8.93 -1.24 2.19
N THR A 346 -9.07 0.09 2.06
CA THR A 346 -10.33 0.80 2.30
C THR A 346 -11.45 0.34 1.36
N ILE A 347 -11.17 0.04 0.09
CA ILE A 347 -12.14 -0.57 -0.84
C ILE A 347 -12.61 -1.93 -0.31
N ASN A 348 -11.69 -2.78 0.14
CA ASN A 348 -12.00 -4.14 0.61
C ASN A 348 -12.85 -4.14 1.88
N GLN A 349 -12.49 -3.30 2.86
CA GLN A 349 -13.26 -3.08 4.09
C GLN A 349 -14.69 -2.61 3.77
N ASN A 350 -14.84 -1.53 2.99
CA ASN A 350 -16.15 -1.00 2.63
C ASN A 350 -16.98 -2.00 1.80
N PHE A 351 -16.35 -2.73 0.87
CA PHE A 351 -17.04 -3.74 0.07
C PHE A 351 -17.56 -4.90 0.93
N SER A 352 -16.77 -5.41 1.88
CA SER A 352 -17.15 -6.55 2.71
C SER A 352 -18.44 -6.28 3.51
N GLN A 353 -18.60 -5.07 4.03
CA GLN A 353 -19.79 -4.65 4.78
C GLN A 353 -20.95 -4.25 3.85
N GLN A 354 -20.67 -3.60 2.71
CA GLN A 354 -21.71 -3.13 1.80
C GLN A 354 -22.56 -4.24 1.17
N ILE A 355 -21.97 -5.41 0.94
CA ILE A 355 -22.66 -6.55 0.31
C ILE A 355 -23.63 -7.29 1.24
N LEU A 356 -23.67 -6.93 2.53
CA LEU A 356 -24.49 -7.58 3.55
C LEU A 356 -25.85 -6.86 3.70
N ARG A 357 -26.80 -7.54 4.33
CA ARG A 357 -28.09 -6.98 4.73
C ARG A 357 -27.91 -6.24 6.06
N GLN A 358 -28.31 -4.98 6.11
CA GLN A 358 -28.24 -4.20 7.35
C GLN A 358 -29.21 -4.79 8.39
N SER A 359 -28.70 -5.10 9.57
CA SER A 359 -29.47 -5.72 10.67
C SER A 359 -30.74 -4.93 11.03
N LYS A 360 -30.68 -3.59 11.01
CA LYS A 360 -31.77 -2.67 11.36
C LYS A 360 -32.80 -2.52 10.21
N THR A 361 -33.52 -3.59 9.90
CA THR A 361 -34.65 -3.61 8.96
C THR A 361 -35.95 -3.20 9.68
N PRO A 362 -36.87 -2.39 9.09
CA PRO A 362 -38.07 -1.87 9.78
C PRO A 362 -39.06 -2.89 10.39
N ASN A 363 -38.88 -4.18 10.11
CA ASN A 363 -39.79 -5.27 10.52
C ASN A 363 -39.20 -6.14 11.67
N ASN A 364 -38.17 -5.67 12.38
CA ASN A 364 -37.48 -6.38 13.47
C ASN A 364 -36.92 -7.79 13.14
N GLN A 365 -36.80 -8.14 11.85
CA GLN A 365 -36.10 -9.35 11.42
C GLN A 365 -34.59 -9.09 11.42
N SER A 366 -33.89 -9.61 12.43
CA SER A 366 -32.43 -9.63 12.45
C SER A 366 -31.92 -10.53 11.32
N HIS A 367 -31.15 -9.94 10.41
CA HIS A 367 -30.38 -10.67 9.39
C HIS A 367 -29.00 -11.12 9.91
N ARG A 368 -28.78 -11.11 11.23
CA ARG A 368 -27.53 -11.47 11.90
C ARG A 368 -27.60 -12.84 12.55
N LYS A 369 -26.55 -13.64 12.38
CA LYS A 369 -26.27 -14.83 13.19
C LYS A 369 -25.10 -14.53 14.11
N ASN A 370 -25.35 -14.56 15.43
CA ASN A 370 -24.28 -14.52 16.43
C ASN A 370 -23.73 -15.95 16.63
N PHE A 371 -22.47 -16.04 17.05
CA PHE A 371 -21.84 -17.29 17.52
C PHE A 371 -21.84 -17.37 19.04
N ASP A 372 -21.27 -18.43 19.60
CA ASP A 372 -21.43 -18.80 21.03
C ASP A 372 -20.73 -17.83 22.00
N LEU A 373 -19.72 -17.07 21.54
CA LEU A 373 -19.13 -15.93 22.26
C LEU A 373 -19.13 -14.65 21.38
N PRO A 374 -19.16 -13.45 22.00
CA PRO A 374 -19.00 -12.17 21.30
C PRO A 374 -17.62 -12.02 20.65
N ASN A 375 -17.42 -10.96 19.87
CA ASN A 375 -16.11 -10.62 19.31
C ASN A 375 -15.09 -10.38 20.46
N PRO A 376 -13.98 -11.13 20.55
CA PRO A 376 -13.01 -10.99 21.65
C PRO A 376 -12.21 -9.68 21.61
N PHE A 377 -12.32 -8.89 20.54
CA PHE A 377 -11.58 -7.63 20.34
C PHE A 377 -12.46 -6.37 20.43
N TYR A 378 -13.73 -6.50 20.83
CA TYR A 378 -14.67 -5.38 20.90
C TYR A 378 -15.24 -5.22 22.32
N ASP A 379 -15.04 -4.03 22.89
CA ASP A 379 -15.72 -3.59 24.11
C ASP A 379 -17.08 -2.98 23.74
N GLU A 380 -18.15 -3.50 24.33
CA GLU A 380 -19.51 -3.02 24.03
C GLU A 380 -19.78 -1.62 24.61
N ASP A 381 -19.14 -1.22 25.71
CA ASP A 381 -19.36 0.06 26.38
C ASP A 381 -18.59 1.19 25.67
N ASP A 382 -17.32 0.99 25.30
CA ASP A 382 -16.54 2.00 24.55
C ASP A 382 -17.09 2.20 23.13
N GLY A 383 -17.40 1.11 22.42
CA GLY A 383 -18.02 1.18 21.10
C GLY A 383 -19.36 1.91 21.12
N ALA A 384 -20.19 1.67 22.14
CA ALA A 384 -21.46 2.38 22.32
C ALA A 384 -21.26 3.88 22.63
N ALA A 385 -20.23 4.24 23.41
CA ALA A 385 -19.88 5.64 23.69
C ALA A 385 -19.40 6.38 22.42
N ASN A 386 -18.58 5.72 21.60
CA ASN A 386 -18.01 6.29 20.37
C ASN A 386 -18.98 6.22 19.16
N GLY A 387 -20.12 5.55 19.31
CA GLY A 387 -21.10 5.35 18.22
C GLY A 387 -20.64 4.36 17.14
N MET A 388 -19.61 3.58 17.46
CA MET A 388 -19.02 2.56 16.60
C MET A 388 -19.78 1.24 16.75
N GLU A 389 -19.70 0.39 15.72
CA GLU A 389 -20.09 -1.01 15.82
C GLU A 389 -18.98 -1.86 15.16
N PRO A 390 -18.69 -3.07 15.65
CA PRO A 390 -17.75 -3.97 14.98
C PRO A 390 -18.23 -4.33 13.57
N ALA A 391 -17.29 -4.53 12.64
CA ALA A 391 -17.57 -5.15 11.35
C ALA A 391 -18.22 -6.55 11.51
N SER A 392 -19.01 -6.96 10.53
CA SER A 392 -19.51 -8.34 10.42
C SER A 392 -18.36 -9.28 10.09
N VAL A 393 -17.74 -9.81 11.14
CA VAL A 393 -16.69 -10.83 11.12
C VAL A 393 -17.01 -11.88 12.18
N ALA A 394 -16.81 -13.16 11.83
CA ALA A 394 -16.70 -14.23 12.81
C ALA A 394 -15.31 -14.83 12.78
N TYR A 395 -14.68 -14.93 13.96
CA TYR A 395 -13.37 -15.51 14.15
C TYR A 395 -13.53 -16.98 14.53
N LYS A 396 -12.88 -17.86 13.76
CA LYS A 396 -12.98 -19.31 13.88
C LYS A 396 -11.61 -19.89 14.19
N TYR A 397 -11.44 -20.45 15.38
CA TYR A 397 -10.19 -21.06 15.82
C TYR A 397 -10.19 -22.53 15.42
N ARG A 398 -9.26 -22.89 14.53
CA ARG A 398 -9.19 -24.23 13.92
C ARG A 398 -7.86 -24.89 14.22
N ARG A 399 -7.89 -26.19 14.54
CA ARG A 399 -6.72 -27.04 14.68
C ARG A 399 -6.48 -27.82 13.39
N PHE A 400 -5.21 -27.86 12.98
CA PHE A 400 -4.71 -28.58 11.83
C PHE A 400 -3.59 -29.52 12.30
N THR A 401 -3.89 -30.82 12.35
CA THR A 401 -2.91 -31.83 12.79
C THR A 401 -2.19 -32.42 11.59
N LEU A 402 -0.84 -32.35 11.59
CA LEU A 402 0.01 -32.74 10.47
C LEU A 402 1.22 -33.55 10.98
N GLY A 403 0.99 -34.83 11.28
CA GLY A 403 1.93 -35.63 12.07
C GLY A 403 2.00 -35.11 13.51
N ASP A 404 3.20 -34.86 14.01
CA ASP A 404 3.43 -34.31 15.36
C ASP A 404 3.13 -32.81 15.50
N ILE A 405 2.87 -32.12 14.38
CA ILE A 405 2.46 -30.71 14.35
C ILE A 405 0.97 -30.60 14.66
N LYS A 406 0.61 -29.81 15.67
CA LYS A 406 -0.76 -29.40 16.01
C LYS A 406 -0.84 -27.88 15.88
N LEU A 407 -1.12 -27.40 14.66
CA LEU A 407 -1.20 -25.98 14.38
C LEU A 407 -2.59 -25.46 14.72
N VAL A 408 -2.69 -24.40 15.52
CA VAL A 408 -3.93 -23.65 15.80
C VAL A 408 -3.89 -22.33 15.04
N CYS A 409 -4.99 -22.01 14.35
CA CYS A 409 -5.11 -20.82 13.52
C CYS A 409 -6.41 -20.06 13.82
N ARG A 410 -6.33 -18.75 14.09
CA ARG A 410 -7.50 -17.86 13.96
C ARG A 410 -7.79 -17.68 12.47
N CYS A 411 -9.03 -17.94 12.04
CA CYS A 411 -9.47 -17.79 10.66
C CYS A 411 -10.70 -16.89 10.57
N GLU A 412 -10.87 -16.15 9.47
CA GLU A 412 -11.90 -15.09 9.37
C GLU A 412 -13.01 -15.39 8.35
N LEU A 413 -14.27 -15.31 8.80
CA LEU A 413 -15.47 -15.38 7.97
C LEU A 413 -16.17 -14.01 7.90
N HIS A 414 -16.75 -13.69 6.73
CA HIS A 414 -17.20 -12.33 6.39
C HIS A 414 -18.72 -12.18 6.18
N GLY A 415 -19.45 -13.29 5.98
CA GLY A 415 -20.92 -13.26 5.97
C GLY A 415 -21.56 -14.64 5.75
N LEU A 416 -22.88 -14.67 5.70
CA LEU A 416 -23.67 -15.89 5.46
C LEU A 416 -24.54 -15.82 4.21
N VAL A 417 -24.50 -16.85 3.38
CA VAL A 417 -25.36 -17.03 2.21
C VAL A 417 -26.39 -18.10 2.54
N GLN A 418 -27.66 -17.72 2.69
CA GLN A 418 -28.76 -18.69 2.84
C GLN A 418 -29.25 -19.12 1.45
N LYS A 419 -29.13 -20.41 1.12
CA LYS A 419 -29.43 -20.94 -0.22
C LYS A 419 -30.24 -22.22 -0.12
N ARG A 420 -31.48 -22.19 -0.62
CA ARG A 420 -32.44 -23.33 -0.57
C ARG A 420 -32.77 -23.86 0.85
N GLY A 421 -32.48 -23.08 1.90
CA GLY A 421 -32.65 -23.48 3.30
C GLY A 421 -31.36 -23.94 3.99
N GLU A 422 -30.27 -24.14 3.24
CA GLU A 422 -28.93 -24.34 3.80
C GLU A 422 -28.28 -23.00 4.10
N GLU A 423 -27.56 -22.90 5.22
CA GLU A 423 -26.67 -21.77 5.52
C GLU A 423 -25.26 -22.11 5.06
N GLN A 424 -24.66 -21.25 4.24
CA GLN A 424 -23.30 -21.40 3.72
C GLN A 424 -22.45 -20.21 4.13
N THR A 425 -21.26 -20.47 4.64
CA THR A 425 -20.29 -19.47 5.09
C THR A 425 -19.57 -18.84 3.89
N MET A 426 -19.23 -17.55 3.99
CA MET A 426 -18.45 -16.89 2.93
C MET A 426 -17.33 -15.97 3.44
N THR A 427 -16.26 -15.89 2.64
CA THR A 427 -15.26 -14.83 2.66
C THR A 427 -15.53 -13.83 1.53
N ALA A 428 -15.15 -12.56 1.71
CA ALA A 428 -15.49 -11.49 0.77
C ALA A 428 -14.30 -10.54 0.53
N PHE A 429 -13.86 -10.45 -0.73
CA PHE A 429 -12.72 -9.63 -1.15
C PHE A 429 -13.07 -8.75 -2.36
N ALA A 430 -12.31 -7.67 -2.56
CA ALA A 430 -12.53 -6.71 -3.65
C ALA A 430 -11.27 -6.50 -4.51
N LEU A 431 -11.38 -6.80 -5.81
CA LEU A 431 -10.40 -6.38 -6.81
C LEU A 431 -10.68 -4.91 -7.20
N ASN A 432 -9.62 -4.11 -7.36
CA ASN A 432 -9.69 -2.66 -7.58
C ASN A 432 -9.06 -2.21 -8.91
N GLU A 433 -9.85 -1.56 -9.78
CA GLU A 433 -9.39 -0.89 -11.01
C GLU A 433 -9.11 0.60 -10.75
N TRP A 434 -7.87 1.04 -10.99
CA TRP A 434 -7.38 2.39 -10.70
C TRP A 434 -7.17 3.24 -11.98
N ASP A 435 -6.36 2.77 -12.93
CA ASP A 435 -6.33 3.27 -14.32
C ASP A 435 -6.12 2.09 -15.27
N SER A 436 -7.17 1.72 -16.01
CA SER A 436 -7.20 0.58 -16.92
C SER A 436 -6.07 0.57 -17.96
N LYS A 437 -5.51 1.74 -18.31
CA LYS A 437 -4.40 1.85 -19.28
C LYS A 437 -3.06 1.43 -18.70
N LEU A 438 -2.91 1.52 -17.38
CA LEU A 438 -1.71 1.16 -16.64
C LEU A 438 -1.87 -0.23 -16.00
N SER A 439 -3.06 -0.56 -15.50
CA SER A 439 -3.42 -1.87 -14.91
C SER A 439 -3.70 -2.97 -15.96
N GLY A 440 -2.86 -3.09 -17.00
CA GLY A 440 -2.90 -4.19 -17.96
C GLY A 440 -3.70 -3.96 -19.26
N GLY A 441 -4.35 -2.80 -19.43
CA GLY A 441 -4.94 -2.38 -20.72
C GLY A 441 -6.41 -2.77 -20.95
N ILE A 442 -7.07 -3.43 -20.01
CA ILE A 442 -8.49 -3.83 -20.11
C ILE A 442 -9.35 -2.91 -19.25
N ASN A 443 -10.22 -2.10 -19.87
CA ASN A 443 -11.28 -1.36 -19.17
C ASN A 443 -12.37 -2.33 -18.69
N TRP A 444 -12.60 -2.42 -17.39
CA TRP A 444 -13.58 -3.34 -16.83
C TRP A 444 -15.00 -2.98 -17.23
N ARG A 445 -15.33 -1.69 -17.37
CA ARG A 445 -16.69 -1.24 -17.76
C ARG A 445 -17.13 -1.78 -19.12
N ASP A 446 -16.20 -1.93 -20.07
CA ASP A 446 -16.49 -2.45 -21.41
C ASP A 446 -16.55 -3.99 -21.44
N LYS A 447 -15.96 -4.67 -20.44
CA LYS A 447 -15.55 -6.08 -20.53
C LYS A 447 -16.04 -7.01 -19.43
N ILE A 448 -16.44 -6.51 -18.26
CA ILE A 448 -16.81 -7.35 -17.11
C ILE A 448 -18.08 -8.19 -17.36
N ASP A 449 -18.98 -7.73 -18.23
CA ASP A 449 -20.22 -8.45 -18.57
C ASP A 449 -20.08 -9.36 -19.80
N THR A 450 -19.12 -9.09 -20.69
CA THR A 450 -18.96 -9.80 -21.98
C THR A 450 -17.75 -10.73 -22.01
N GLN A 451 -16.70 -10.41 -21.26
CA GLN A 451 -15.40 -11.06 -21.29
C GLN A 451 -14.81 -11.19 -19.86
N ARG A 452 -15.65 -11.50 -18.87
CA ARG A 452 -15.31 -11.60 -17.44
C ARG A 452 -14.05 -12.44 -17.17
N GLY A 453 -13.89 -13.56 -17.87
CA GLY A 453 -12.69 -14.41 -17.78
C GLY A 453 -11.39 -13.74 -18.23
N ALA A 454 -11.44 -12.79 -19.17
CA ALA A 454 -10.26 -12.02 -19.58
C ALA A 454 -9.89 -10.92 -18.57
N VAL A 455 -10.89 -10.33 -17.89
CA VAL A 455 -10.65 -9.45 -16.73
C VAL A 455 -9.98 -10.24 -15.62
N LEU A 456 -10.58 -11.36 -15.20
CA LEU A 456 -10.03 -12.25 -14.18
C LEU A 456 -8.61 -12.75 -14.52
N ALA A 457 -8.35 -13.16 -15.77
CA ALA A 457 -7.01 -13.60 -16.19
C ALA A 457 -5.96 -12.48 -16.15
N THR A 458 -6.37 -11.23 -16.36
CA THR A 458 -5.49 -10.05 -16.21
C THR A 458 -5.18 -9.80 -14.75
N GLU A 459 -6.17 -9.91 -13.87
CA GLU A 459 -5.99 -9.75 -12.43
C GLU A 459 -5.20 -10.90 -11.79
N LEU A 460 -5.39 -12.15 -12.23
CA LEU A 460 -4.57 -13.29 -11.81
C LEU A 460 -3.10 -13.16 -12.19
N LYS A 461 -2.80 -12.39 -13.23
CA LYS A 461 -1.45 -12.04 -13.64
C LYS A 461 -0.89 -10.85 -12.84
N ASN A 462 -1.69 -9.80 -12.64
CA ASN A 462 -1.24 -8.56 -12.01
C ASN A 462 -1.21 -8.61 -10.46
N ASN A 463 -2.13 -9.38 -9.86
CA ASN A 463 -2.37 -9.46 -8.42
C ASN A 463 -2.24 -10.92 -7.91
N SER A 464 -1.29 -11.69 -8.46
CA SER A 464 -1.20 -13.14 -8.27
C SER A 464 -0.88 -13.57 -6.83
N CYS A 465 -0.12 -12.75 -6.09
CA CYS A 465 0.14 -12.95 -4.66
C CYS A 465 -1.12 -12.67 -3.83
N LYS A 466 -1.74 -11.49 -4.00
CA LYS A 466 -2.98 -11.09 -3.31
C LYS A 466 -4.12 -12.11 -3.49
N LEU A 467 -4.39 -12.54 -4.72
CA LEU A 467 -5.42 -13.55 -5.00
C LEU A 467 -5.09 -14.92 -4.40
N ALA A 468 -3.80 -15.30 -4.32
CA ALA A 468 -3.41 -16.53 -3.63
C ALA A 468 -3.58 -16.44 -2.10
N LYS A 469 -3.25 -15.31 -1.48
CA LYS A 469 -3.48 -15.07 -0.03
C LYS A 469 -4.97 -15.25 0.32
N TRP A 470 -5.86 -14.54 -0.38
CA TRP A 470 -7.31 -14.63 -0.17
C TRP A 470 -7.86 -16.06 -0.36
N THR A 471 -7.32 -16.79 -1.35
CA THR A 471 -7.70 -18.19 -1.59
C THR A 471 -7.24 -19.09 -0.44
N ALA A 472 -6.04 -18.86 0.10
CA ALA A 472 -5.52 -19.60 1.25
C ALA A 472 -6.34 -19.32 2.52
N GLN A 473 -6.63 -18.05 2.85
CA GLN A 473 -7.51 -17.67 3.98
C GLN A 473 -8.89 -18.34 3.86
N SER A 474 -9.50 -18.31 2.67
CA SER A 474 -10.80 -18.93 2.43
C SER A 474 -10.80 -20.47 2.58
N ILE A 475 -9.65 -21.11 2.32
CA ILE A 475 -9.46 -22.55 2.56
C ILE A 475 -9.21 -22.82 4.05
N LEU A 476 -8.40 -22.00 4.72
CA LEU A 476 -8.11 -22.10 6.16
C LEU A 476 -9.38 -21.92 7.00
N ALA A 477 -10.20 -20.90 6.73
CA ALA A 477 -11.48 -20.69 7.41
C ALA A 477 -12.51 -21.81 7.16
N GLY A 478 -12.29 -22.65 6.13
CA GLY A 478 -13.23 -23.68 5.71
C GLY A 478 -14.48 -23.11 5.02
N ALA A 479 -14.38 -21.94 4.39
CA ALA A 479 -15.52 -21.24 3.82
C ALA A 479 -16.13 -21.99 2.62
N ASP A 480 -17.46 -22.07 2.57
CA ASP A 480 -18.18 -22.71 1.46
C ASP A 480 -18.01 -21.94 0.14
N GLN A 481 -18.00 -20.61 0.24
CA GLN A 481 -17.90 -19.70 -0.91
C GLN A 481 -16.88 -18.58 -0.65
N MET A 482 -16.01 -18.33 -1.63
CA MET A 482 -15.22 -17.11 -1.71
C MET A 482 -15.88 -16.16 -2.71
N LYS A 483 -16.18 -14.94 -2.28
CA LYS A 483 -16.78 -13.89 -3.09
C LYS A 483 -15.74 -12.85 -3.51
N ILE A 484 -15.71 -12.51 -4.79
CA ILE A 484 -14.88 -11.43 -5.34
C ILE A 484 -15.78 -10.34 -5.91
N GLY A 485 -15.62 -9.11 -5.42
CA GLY A 485 -16.13 -7.89 -6.01
C GLY A 485 -15.18 -7.32 -7.06
N TYR A 486 -15.73 -6.72 -8.11
CA TYR A 486 -14.99 -5.93 -9.09
C TYR A 486 -15.35 -4.46 -8.90
N VAL A 487 -14.47 -3.71 -8.23
CA VAL A 487 -14.64 -2.30 -7.88
C VAL A 487 -13.73 -1.43 -8.76
N SER A 488 -14.22 -0.27 -9.20
CA SER A 488 -13.47 0.66 -10.05
C SER A 488 -13.66 2.11 -9.60
N ARG A 489 -12.61 2.94 -9.66
CA ARG A 489 -12.72 4.40 -9.44
C ARG A 489 -13.79 5.01 -10.38
N VAL A 490 -14.60 5.95 -9.90
CA VAL A 490 -15.62 6.64 -10.73
C VAL A 490 -14.95 7.44 -11.85
N THR A 491 -13.88 8.16 -11.52
CA THR A 491 -12.92 8.70 -12.49
C THR A 491 -11.51 8.28 -12.09
N LYS A 492 -10.65 7.93 -13.05
CA LYS A 492 -9.28 7.45 -12.79
C LYS A 492 -8.41 8.42 -11.96
N SER A 493 -8.78 9.70 -11.96
CA SER A 493 -8.16 10.81 -11.23
C SER A 493 -8.69 11.01 -9.82
N ASN A 494 -9.73 10.28 -9.39
CA ASN A 494 -10.31 10.36 -8.05
C ASN A 494 -10.27 8.98 -7.35
N ALA A 495 -9.48 8.88 -6.28
CA ALA A 495 -9.38 7.67 -5.43
C ALA A 495 -10.38 7.66 -4.25
N TYR A 496 -11.27 8.66 -4.16
CA TYR A 496 -12.23 8.80 -3.07
C TYR A 496 -13.66 8.36 -3.41
N GLU A 497 -13.91 8.01 -4.68
CA GLU A 497 -15.21 7.62 -5.24
C GLU A 497 -15.07 6.34 -6.08
N HIS A 498 -15.81 5.30 -5.74
CA HIS A 498 -15.75 4.00 -6.44
C HIS A 498 -17.14 3.46 -6.76
N VAL A 499 -17.20 2.53 -7.72
CA VAL A 499 -18.41 1.79 -8.09
C VAL A 499 -18.12 0.28 -8.17
N ILE A 500 -19.03 -0.52 -7.62
CA ILE A 500 -19.08 -1.97 -7.80
C ILE A 500 -19.66 -2.25 -9.19
N LEU A 501 -18.85 -2.81 -10.09
CA LEU A 501 -19.23 -3.13 -11.47
C LEU A 501 -19.83 -4.54 -11.62
N ALA A 502 -19.39 -5.48 -10.78
CA ALA A 502 -19.92 -6.85 -10.71
C ALA A 502 -19.51 -7.52 -9.39
N THR A 503 -20.16 -8.63 -9.06
CA THR A 503 -19.62 -9.60 -8.09
C THR A 503 -19.60 -11.01 -8.70
N GLN A 504 -18.74 -11.88 -8.17
CA GLN A 504 -18.63 -13.27 -8.58
C GLN A 504 -18.35 -14.18 -7.38
N PHE A 505 -18.90 -15.39 -7.40
CA PHE A 505 -18.67 -16.43 -6.40
C PHE A 505 -17.84 -17.57 -6.98
N TYR A 506 -17.03 -18.20 -6.13
CA TYR A 506 -16.26 -19.40 -6.39
C TYR A 506 -16.26 -20.28 -5.14
N LYS A 507 -16.07 -21.60 -5.26
CA LYS A 507 -15.65 -22.41 -4.11
C LYS A 507 -14.13 -22.26 -3.92
N PRO A 508 -13.59 -22.09 -2.71
CA PRO A 508 -12.16 -21.82 -2.53
C PRO A 508 -11.25 -22.92 -3.11
N LYS A 509 -11.59 -24.19 -2.88
CA LYS A 509 -10.82 -25.36 -3.35
C LYS A 509 -10.88 -25.51 -4.89
N GLU A 510 -11.95 -25.07 -5.56
CA GLU A 510 -12.05 -25.03 -7.04
C GLU A 510 -11.27 -23.84 -7.62
N PHE A 511 -11.32 -22.66 -6.98
CA PHE A 511 -10.56 -21.50 -7.41
C PHE A 511 -9.04 -21.69 -7.25
N ALA A 512 -8.60 -22.37 -6.18
CA ALA A 512 -7.20 -22.76 -6.03
C ALA A 512 -6.69 -23.55 -7.24
N GLN A 513 -7.47 -24.53 -7.73
CA GLN A 513 -7.13 -25.28 -8.94
C GLN A 513 -7.08 -24.39 -10.19
N GLN A 514 -8.09 -23.53 -10.41
CA GLN A 514 -8.13 -22.59 -11.54
C GLN A 514 -6.94 -21.61 -11.54
N THR A 515 -6.46 -21.23 -10.36
CA THR A 515 -5.36 -20.27 -10.16
C THR A 515 -3.99 -20.92 -9.96
N THR A 516 -3.87 -22.22 -10.25
CA THR A 516 -2.67 -23.07 -10.11
C THR A 516 -2.03 -23.06 -8.71
N LEU A 517 -2.85 -22.85 -7.68
CA LEU A 517 -2.47 -22.91 -6.27
C LEU A 517 -2.74 -24.32 -5.72
N SER A 518 -1.69 -25.08 -5.41
CA SER A 518 -1.81 -26.45 -4.92
C SER A 518 -1.90 -26.48 -3.39
N VAL A 519 -2.97 -27.07 -2.84
CA VAL A 519 -3.17 -27.18 -1.38
C VAL A 519 -2.04 -27.98 -0.71
N ASN A 520 -1.57 -29.06 -1.35
CA ASN A 520 -0.38 -29.81 -0.90
C ASN A 520 0.90 -28.95 -0.92
N ASN A 521 1.02 -27.97 -1.82
CA ASN A 521 2.16 -27.05 -1.82
C ASN A 521 2.07 -26.04 -0.67
N MET A 522 0.88 -25.48 -0.44
CA MET A 522 0.63 -24.57 0.68
C MET A 522 1.00 -25.21 2.03
N TRP A 523 0.47 -26.40 2.32
CA TRP A 523 0.83 -27.14 3.54
C TRP A 523 2.27 -27.65 3.54
N GLY A 524 2.84 -28.02 2.39
CA GLY A 524 4.25 -28.41 2.30
C GLY A 524 5.23 -27.28 2.64
N ILE A 525 4.88 -26.02 2.35
CA ILE A 525 5.68 -24.86 2.75
C ILE A 525 5.56 -24.62 4.26
N VAL A 526 4.34 -24.64 4.81
CA VAL A 526 4.11 -24.45 6.26
C VAL A 526 4.79 -25.55 7.07
N LYS A 527 4.62 -26.82 6.68
CA LYS A 527 5.27 -27.97 7.33
C LYS A 527 6.78 -27.81 7.40
N MET A 528 7.42 -27.53 6.26
CA MET A 528 8.88 -27.38 6.16
C MET A 528 9.40 -26.22 7.04
N LEU A 529 8.67 -25.11 7.15
CA LEU A 529 9.05 -24.01 8.04
C LEU A 529 8.87 -24.38 9.52
N VAL A 530 7.77 -25.03 9.89
CA VAL A 530 7.52 -25.50 11.27
C VAL A 530 8.58 -26.52 11.70
N GLU A 531 8.89 -27.50 10.86
CA GLU A 531 9.96 -28.50 11.12
C GLU A 531 11.34 -27.82 11.23
N PHE A 532 11.62 -26.82 10.40
CA PHE A 532 12.86 -26.04 10.47
C PHE A 532 13.03 -25.34 11.82
N PHE A 533 12.01 -24.61 12.32
CA PHE A 533 12.07 -23.93 13.62
C PHE A 533 11.96 -24.90 14.81
N GLY A 534 11.25 -26.03 14.64
CA GLY A 534 11.27 -27.15 15.56
C GLY A 534 12.69 -27.65 15.85
N GLY A 535 13.55 -27.67 14.83
CA GLY A 535 14.98 -28.02 14.92
C GLY A 535 15.96 -26.88 15.22
N LYS A 536 15.51 -25.69 15.67
CA LYS A 536 16.39 -24.61 16.18
C LYS A 536 16.34 -24.48 17.70
N ASP A 537 17.27 -23.71 18.26
CA ASP A 537 17.27 -23.31 19.66
C ASP A 537 16.13 -22.31 19.97
N GLU A 538 15.82 -22.10 21.25
CA GLU A 538 14.82 -21.13 21.71
C GLU A 538 15.19 -19.68 21.35
N GLY A 539 14.19 -18.78 21.31
CA GLY A 539 14.39 -17.36 21.03
C GLY A 539 13.61 -16.80 19.83
N LYS A 540 14.03 -15.62 19.37
CA LYS A 540 13.31 -14.79 18.39
C LYS A 540 13.97 -14.89 17.01
N TYR A 541 13.15 -15.06 15.97
CA TYR A 541 13.58 -15.21 14.58
C TYR A 541 12.74 -14.32 13.65
N VAL A 542 13.29 -14.02 12.48
CA VAL A 542 12.60 -13.22 11.43
C VAL A 542 12.70 -13.92 10.09
N ILE A 543 11.56 -14.28 9.51
CA ILE A 543 11.44 -14.68 8.10
C ILE A 543 11.27 -13.39 7.29
N MET A 544 12.24 -13.05 6.43
CA MET A 544 12.17 -11.86 5.58
C MET A 544 12.27 -12.25 4.10
N ARG A 545 11.33 -11.79 3.28
CA ARG A 545 11.42 -11.95 1.82
C ARG A 545 12.37 -10.90 1.23
N ASP A 546 13.45 -11.35 0.59
CA ASP A 546 14.50 -10.46 0.04
C ASP A 546 13.89 -9.50 -0.98
N PRO A 547 14.07 -8.16 -0.86
CA PRO A 547 13.41 -7.19 -1.73
C PRO A 547 13.65 -7.41 -3.23
N ASN A 548 14.84 -7.89 -3.60
CA ASN A 548 15.35 -7.86 -4.97
C ASN A 548 15.71 -9.24 -5.54
N LYS A 549 15.69 -10.30 -4.71
CA LYS A 549 15.83 -11.72 -5.11
C LYS A 549 14.53 -12.51 -4.85
N PRO A 550 14.32 -13.66 -5.53
CA PRO A 550 13.25 -14.60 -5.20
C PRO A 550 13.71 -15.62 -4.14
N ILE A 551 14.02 -15.12 -2.93
CA ILE A 551 14.40 -15.93 -1.76
C ILE A 551 13.71 -15.41 -0.50
N LEU A 552 13.51 -16.29 0.47
CA LEU A 552 13.31 -15.94 1.87
C LEU A 552 14.65 -16.07 2.60
N ARG A 553 14.96 -15.13 3.49
CA ARG A 553 16.04 -15.27 4.47
C ARG A 553 15.44 -15.49 5.84
N ILE A 554 16.05 -16.35 6.63
CA ILE A 554 15.70 -16.52 8.04
C ILE A 554 16.84 -15.96 8.87
N PHE A 555 16.54 -15.02 9.76
CA PHE A 555 17.46 -14.47 10.74
C PHE A 555 17.12 -14.96 12.13
N SER A 556 18.14 -15.17 12.97
CA SER A 556 18.01 -15.16 14.43
C SER A 556 18.36 -13.75 14.90
N VAL A 557 17.59 -13.22 15.85
CA VAL A 557 17.67 -11.83 16.30
C VAL A 557 17.67 -11.79 17.84
N PRO A 558 18.29 -10.78 18.48
CA PRO A 558 18.18 -10.59 19.93
C PRO A 558 16.70 -10.51 20.38
N PRO A 559 16.35 -10.98 21.60
CA PRO A 559 14.96 -10.93 22.10
C PRO A 559 14.32 -9.54 21.96
N SER A 560 14.99 -8.48 22.41
CA SER A 560 14.54 -7.08 22.31
C SER A 560 14.44 -6.51 20.89
N THR A 561 14.57 -7.33 19.84
CA THR A 561 14.24 -6.88 18.48
C THR A 561 12.73 -6.75 18.33
N PHE A 562 12.25 -5.52 18.12
CA PHE A 562 10.83 -5.13 18.05
C PHE A 562 10.07 -5.22 19.39
N GLU A 563 10.77 -5.24 20.52
CA GLU A 563 10.22 -4.57 21.69
C GLU A 563 10.46 -3.06 21.50
N GLU A 564 9.54 -2.22 21.95
CA GLU A 564 9.71 -0.76 21.94
C GLU A 564 10.50 -0.36 23.19
N ASP A 565 11.55 0.46 23.02
CA ASP A 565 12.38 0.90 24.15
C ASP A 565 11.65 2.05 24.87
N ASP A 566 10.77 1.73 25.83
CA ASP A 566 9.95 2.65 26.66
C ASP A 566 10.75 3.73 27.44
N ASN A 567 12.06 3.84 27.24
CA ASN A 567 12.97 4.72 27.99
C ASN A 567 13.20 6.08 27.32
N ASP A 568 12.74 6.29 26.08
CA ASP A 568 12.98 7.53 25.32
C ASP A 568 12.01 8.69 25.69
N GLU A 569 11.06 8.51 26.64
CA GLU A 569 10.12 9.56 27.09
C GLU A 569 10.44 10.20 28.47
N GLU A 570 11.41 9.70 29.27
CA GLU A 570 11.69 10.25 30.62
C GLU A 570 12.74 11.40 30.68
N ASP A 571 13.38 11.77 29.57
CA ASP A 571 14.54 12.70 29.55
C ASP A 571 14.20 14.18 29.17
N GLU A 572 12.91 14.59 29.12
CA GLU A 572 12.47 15.99 28.88
C GLU A 572 11.41 16.54 29.89
N GLU A 573 11.72 16.58 31.20
CA GLU A 573 11.10 17.51 32.20
C GLU A 573 12.13 18.38 32.96
#